data_AF-A0AA39SXH2-F1
#
_entry.id   AF-A0AA39SXH2-F1
#
_cell.length_a   1.000
_cell.length_b   1.000
_cell.length_c   1.000
_cell.angle_alpha   90.00
_cell.angle_beta   90.00
_cell.angle_gamma   90.00
#
_symmetry.space_group_name_H-M   'P 1'
#
loop_
_entity.id
_entity.type
_entity.pdbx_description
1 polymer ?
#
loop_
_entity_poly.entity_id
_entity_poly.type
_entity_poly.pdbx_seq_one_letter_code
_entity_poly.pdbx_strand_id
1 'polypeptide(L)'
;MEEIRGSTTREEQVRRDADDGDDDDGNDSNNDDRSWRRRGEDSAKKGRRDLFAKKPFADFCGDCYKTTCWVEAYSGNVFPVGHPSEWIIPENVRSRVVYPPPFRAQAGRPKKKRFKSTGEHRNGKTRNCTICDKSGHNRQNCQNAQPCQIHVPSATFVTSKRPRRPYRCRKCGEEGHNSQKCPLTSEVSGIT
;
A
#
# COMPACT_ATOMS: atom_id res chain seq x y z
N MET A 1 -7.09 2.05 77.89
CA MET A 1 -7.97 1.22 78.72
C MET A 1 -9.14 0.84 77.84
N GLU A 2 -9.41 -0.39 77.47
CA GLU A 2 -8.70 -1.68 77.46
C GLU A 2 -9.72 -2.64 76.83
N GLU A 3 -9.40 -3.91 76.66
CA GLU A 3 -10.22 -4.85 75.86
C GLU A 3 -11.56 -5.21 76.56
N ILE A 4 -12.37 -6.15 76.05
CA ILE A 4 -12.19 -7.57 76.39
C ILE A 4 -13.26 -8.44 75.67
N ARG A 5 -12.84 -9.62 75.17
CA ARG A 5 -13.64 -10.78 74.69
C ARG A 5 -14.53 -10.54 73.44
N GLY A 6 -14.60 -11.44 72.45
CA GLY A 6 -14.07 -12.80 72.31
C GLY A 6 -15.20 -13.83 72.24
N SER A 7 -15.37 -14.48 71.08
CA SER A 7 -16.26 -15.63 70.89
C SER A 7 -15.79 -16.46 69.69
N THR A 8 -15.01 -17.49 69.99
CA THR A 8 -14.79 -18.62 69.07
C THR A 8 -15.91 -19.64 69.27
N THR A 9 -16.35 -20.29 68.20
CA THR A 9 -17.16 -21.50 68.28
C THR A 9 -16.71 -22.52 67.25
N ARG A 10 -15.96 -23.51 67.76
CA ARG A 10 -16.10 -24.94 67.40
C ARG A 10 -16.08 -25.28 65.91
N GLU A 11 -14.87 -25.36 65.33
CA GLU A 11 -14.40 -26.53 64.55
C GLU A 11 -12.89 -26.47 64.18
N GLU A 12 -12.04 -25.94 65.07
CA GLU A 12 -10.58 -26.11 64.95
C GLU A 12 -10.12 -27.39 65.65
N GLN A 13 -10.19 -28.52 64.95
CA GLN A 13 -9.55 -29.83 65.21
C GLN A 13 -10.03 -30.75 64.06
N VAL A 14 -9.21 -31.46 63.27
CA VAL A 14 -7.91 -32.09 63.52
C VAL A 14 -7.04 -32.09 62.24
N ARG A 15 -5.71 -31.93 62.38
CA ARG A 15 -4.69 -32.14 61.32
C ARG A 15 -4.16 -33.60 61.37
N ARG A 16 -3.68 -34.11 60.21
CA ARG A 16 -3.07 -35.43 59.86
C ARG A 16 -3.86 -36.08 58.70
N ASP A 17 -3.30 -36.84 57.76
CA ASP A 17 -1.91 -37.14 57.32
C ASP A 17 -1.99 -37.33 55.77
N ALA A 18 -0.96 -37.13 54.92
CA ALA A 18 0.36 -37.78 54.74
C ALA A 18 0.31 -39.25 54.25
N ASP A 19 1.12 -39.51 53.21
CA ASP A 19 1.69 -40.78 52.72
C ASP A 19 0.90 -41.71 51.76
N ASP A 20 1.49 -41.81 50.55
CA ASP A 20 1.86 -42.99 49.76
C ASP A 20 0.86 -44.06 49.28
N GLY A 21 1.01 -44.42 48.00
CA GLY A 21 0.24 -45.43 47.30
C GLY A 21 0.70 -45.60 45.84
N ASP A 22 1.97 -45.96 45.63
CA ASP A 22 2.41 -46.57 44.37
C ASP A 22 1.82 -47.98 44.27
N ASP A 23 1.18 -48.31 43.15
CA ASP A 23 0.89 -49.70 42.75
C ASP A 23 1.01 -49.82 41.22
N ASP A 24 1.65 -50.90 40.77
CA ASP A 24 2.33 -51.01 39.47
C ASP A 24 1.59 -51.97 38.49
N ASP A 25 2.24 -52.25 37.35
CA ASP A 25 2.06 -53.43 36.50
C ASP A 25 0.78 -53.56 35.65
N GLY A 26 0.79 -52.85 34.52
CA GLY A 26 0.01 -53.15 33.31
C GLY A 26 0.86 -53.76 32.19
N ASN A 27 1.55 -54.88 32.44
CA ASN A 27 2.37 -55.59 31.44
C ASN A 27 1.50 -56.28 30.38
N ASP A 28 1.41 -55.69 29.18
CA ASP A 28 1.00 -56.41 27.97
C ASP A 28 2.21 -56.60 27.03
N SER A 29 2.88 -57.72 27.25
CA SER A 29 3.96 -58.22 26.39
C SER A 29 3.42 -58.58 25.00
N ASN A 30 3.61 -57.70 24.02
CA ASN A 30 3.63 -58.09 22.62
C ASN A 30 4.93 -57.69 21.94
N ASN A 31 5.53 -58.70 21.30
CA ASN A 31 6.89 -58.71 20.81
C ASN A 31 7.00 -58.05 19.42
N ASP A 32 8.24 -57.91 18.92
CA ASP A 32 8.59 -57.69 17.52
C ASP A 32 8.21 -56.33 16.87
N ASP A 33 9.11 -55.33 16.95
CA ASP A 33 9.81 -54.78 15.76
C ASP A 33 10.91 -53.74 16.10
N ARG A 34 11.99 -54.18 16.77
CA ARG A 34 13.22 -53.37 16.95
C ARG A 34 14.38 -53.86 16.07
N SER A 35 14.07 -54.27 14.84
CA SER A 35 15.01 -54.90 13.90
C SER A 35 15.99 -53.91 13.21
N TRP A 36 15.72 -52.60 13.23
CA TRP A 36 16.38 -51.61 12.35
C TRP A 36 17.53 -50.77 12.94
N ARG A 37 18.16 -51.16 14.07
CA ARG A 37 19.24 -50.36 14.71
C ARG A 37 20.51 -51.11 15.18
N ARG A 38 21.04 -52.04 14.37
CA ARG A 38 22.50 -52.25 14.16
C ARG A 38 22.80 -53.46 13.26
N ARG A 39 23.28 -53.21 12.03
CA ARG A 39 24.27 -54.04 11.31
C ARG A 39 24.70 -53.35 10.01
N GLY A 40 26.00 -53.39 9.70
CA GLY A 40 26.55 -53.10 8.37
C GLY A 40 26.89 -51.63 8.09
N GLU A 41 28.09 -51.21 8.46
CA GLU A 41 28.86 -50.29 7.62
C GLU A 41 29.40 -51.05 6.38
N ASP A 42 30.08 -50.34 5.49
CA ASP A 42 30.94 -50.89 4.43
C ASP A 42 30.28 -51.71 3.30
N SER A 43 29.69 -51.01 2.31
CA SER A 43 30.11 -51.15 0.90
C SER A 43 29.36 -50.23 -0.08
N ALA A 44 30.09 -49.81 -1.12
CA ALA A 44 29.56 -49.40 -2.43
C ALA A 44 28.48 -48.29 -2.50
N LYS A 45 28.80 -47.07 -2.02
CA LYS A 45 28.28 -45.83 -2.65
C LYS A 45 29.37 -45.06 -3.39
N LYS A 46 30.12 -45.80 -4.22
CA LYS A 46 31.15 -45.27 -5.11
C LYS A 46 30.52 -44.45 -6.25
N GLY A 47 30.31 -43.16 -5.98
CA GLY A 47 30.29 -42.11 -6.99
C GLY A 47 29.18 -42.17 -8.04
N ARG A 48 27.97 -41.78 -7.68
CA ARG A 48 27.20 -40.91 -8.57
C ARG A 48 27.77 -39.51 -8.37
N ARG A 49 28.82 -39.15 -9.12
CA ARG A 49 29.29 -37.74 -9.15
C ARG A 49 28.16 -36.93 -9.76
N ASP A 50 27.64 -35.95 -9.03
CA ASP A 50 26.62 -35.05 -9.54
C ASP A 50 27.21 -34.27 -10.73
N LEU A 51 26.78 -34.62 -11.95
CA LEU A 51 27.26 -34.04 -13.21
C LEU A 51 26.98 -32.52 -13.33
N PHE A 52 26.21 -31.97 -12.38
CA PHE A 52 25.88 -30.56 -12.25
C PHE A 52 26.86 -29.77 -11.36
N ALA A 53 27.62 -30.41 -10.48
CA ALA A 53 28.29 -29.75 -9.35
C ALA A 53 29.54 -28.90 -9.69
N LYS A 54 29.87 -28.68 -10.97
CA LYS A 54 31.07 -27.93 -11.40
C LYS A 54 30.91 -27.07 -12.67
N LYS A 55 29.72 -26.97 -13.25
CA LYS A 55 29.52 -26.09 -14.42
C LYS A 55 29.48 -24.62 -13.97
N PRO A 56 30.21 -23.69 -14.62
CA PRO A 56 30.04 -22.27 -14.36
C PRO A 56 28.60 -21.84 -14.70
N PHE A 57 28.09 -20.81 -14.01
CA PHE A 57 26.74 -20.30 -14.24
C PHE A 57 26.46 -19.95 -15.72
N ALA A 58 27.50 -19.53 -16.46
CA ALA A 58 27.43 -19.24 -17.89
C ALA A 58 26.97 -20.42 -18.76
N ASP A 59 27.23 -21.68 -18.37
CA ASP A 59 26.81 -22.88 -19.12
C ASP A 59 25.29 -23.15 -19.02
N PHE A 60 24.62 -22.52 -18.06
CA PHE A 60 23.16 -22.57 -17.91
C PHE A 60 22.47 -21.39 -18.63
N CYS A 61 23.24 -20.48 -19.21
CA CYS A 61 22.76 -19.31 -19.92
C CYS A 61 22.66 -19.60 -21.42
N GLY A 62 21.44 -19.63 -21.96
CA GLY A 62 21.21 -19.80 -23.40
C GLY A 62 21.82 -18.66 -24.21
N ASP A 63 22.26 -18.95 -25.45
CA ASP A 63 23.01 -18.00 -26.27
C ASP A 63 22.30 -16.66 -26.49
N CYS A 64 20.97 -16.66 -26.60
CA CYS A 64 20.14 -15.45 -26.74
C CYS A 64 20.25 -14.44 -25.58
N TYR A 65 20.83 -14.82 -24.44
CA TYR A 65 21.10 -13.93 -23.31
C TYR A 65 22.57 -13.43 -23.26
N LYS A 66 23.43 -13.90 -24.18
CA LYS A 66 24.82 -13.44 -24.28
C LYS A 66 24.88 -12.09 -25.00
N THR A 67 25.75 -11.20 -24.53
CA THR A 67 25.97 -9.86 -25.13
C THR A 67 26.30 -9.94 -26.62
N THR A 68 26.98 -11.00 -27.07
CA THR A 68 27.28 -11.24 -28.49
C THR A 68 26.02 -11.33 -29.35
N CYS A 69 25.02 -12.09 -28.93
CA CYS A 69 23.78 -12.25 -29.68
C CYS A 69 22.91 -10.98 -29.63
N TRP A 70 22.99 -10.18 -28.56
CA TRP A 70 22.37 -8.84 -28.53
C TRP A 70 23.07 -7.87 -29.49
N VAL A 71 24.41 -7.81 -29.49
CA VAL A 71 25.17 -6.97 -30.42
C VAL A 71 24.92 -7.38 -31.86
N GLU A 72 24.83 -8.67 -32.16
CA GLU A 72 24.50 -9.20 -33.49
C GLU A 72 23.06 -8.85 -33.91
N ALA A 73 22.07 -9.07 -33.05
CA ALA A 73 20.67 -8.76 -33.33
C ALA A 73 20.40 -7.26 -33.58
N TYR A 74 21.19 -6.39 -32.95
CA TYR A 74 21.13 -4.93 -33.12
C TYR A 74 22.32 -4.37 -33.95
N SER A 75 23.06 -5.23 -34.66
CA SER A 75 24.20 -4.79 -35.50
C SER A 75 23.75 -4.07 -36.78
N GLY A 76 22.52 -4.34 -37.23
CA GLY A 76 21.93 -3.66 -38.38
C GLY A 76 21.60 -2.20 -38.10
N ASN A 77 21.65 -1.37 -39.15
CA ASN A 77 21.30 0.04 -39.05
C ASN A 77 19.83 0.25 -38.62
N VAL A 78 19.63 0.75 -37.40
CA VAL A 78 18.34 1.30 -36.98
C VAL A 78 18.20 2.68 -37.60
N PHE A 79 17.60 2.75 -38.78
CA PHE A 79 17.30 4.02 -39.44
C PHE A 79 16.25 4.80 -38.64
N PRO A 80 16.38 6.13 -38.50
CA PRO A 80 15.32 6.95 -37.93
C PRO A 80 14.10 6.88 -38.84
N VAL A 81 12.90 6.87 -38.23
CA VAL A 81 11.67 7.01 -38.99
C VAL A 81 11.63 8.43 -39.58
N GLY A 82 11.47 8.54 -40.91
CA GLY A 82 11.40 9.82 -41.62
C GLY A 82 10.23 10.69 -41.16
N HIS A 83 10.23 11.97 -41.53
CA HIS A 83 9.19 12.89 -41.06
C HIS A 83 7.81 12.50 -41.64
N PRO A 84 6.70 12.57 -40.88
CA PRO A 84 5.38 12.12 -41.36
C PRO A 84 4.86 12.78 -42.66
N SER A 85 5.42 13.92 -43.08
CA SER A 85 5.12 14.54 -44.37
C SER A 85 5.73 13.82 -45.58
N GLU A 86 6.76 13.01 -45.36
CA GLU A 86 7.45 12.22 -46.40
C GLU A 86 6.76 10.88 -46.64
N TRP A 87 5.80 10.50 -45.78
CA TRP A 87 5.16 9.18 -45.84
C TRP A 87 4.07 9.15 -46.93
N ILE A 88 4.26 8.29 -47.92
CA ILE A 88 3.24 8.01 -48.94
C ILE A 88 2.17 7.09 -48.31
N ILE A 89 1.14 7.68 -47.71
CA ILE A 89 0.01 6.96 -47.11
C ILE A 89 -1.04 6.71 -48.20
N PRO A 90 -1.32 5.45 -48.59
CA PRO A 90 -2.30 5.16 -49.63
C PRO A 90 -3.73 5.41 -49.14
N GLU A 91 -4.63 5.73 -50.08
CA GLU A 91 -5.98 6.23 -49.75
C GLU A 91 -6.82 5.22 -48.95
N ASN A 92 -6.63 3.92 -49.18
CA ASN A 92 -7.28 2.86 -48.42
C ASN A 92 -6.82 2.77 -46.95
N VAL A 93 -5.68 3.38 -46.59
CA VAL A 93 -5.21 3.51 -45.21
C VAL A 93 -5.62 4.88 -44.65
N ARG A 94 -5.53 5.94 -45.46
CA ARG A 94 -5.93 7.31 -45.08
C ARG A 94 -7.41 7.41 -44.70
N SER A 95 -8.28 6.65 -45.38
CA SER A 95 -9.72 6.57 -45.12
C SER A 95 -10.12 5.67 -43.94
N ARG A 96 -9.19 4.91 -43.35
CA ARG A 96 -9.49 4.02 -42.21
C ARG A 96 -9.51 4.80 -40.89
N VAL A 97 -10.70 5.04 -40.37
CA VAL A 97 -10.89 5.52 -38.99
C VAL A 97 -10.70 4.36 -38.01
N VAL A 98 -9.58 4.33 -37.30
CA VAL A 98 -9.32 3.37 -36.22
C VAL A 98 -9.76 3.97 -34.89
N TYR A 99 -10.85 3.46 -34.33
CA TYR A 99 -11.26 3.80 -32.98
C TYR A 99 -10.46 2.99 -31.94
N PRO A 100 -10.16 3.56 -30.75
CA PRO A 100 -9.62 2.78 -29.66
C PRO A 100 -10.60 1.66 -29.27
N PRO A 101 -10.13 0.50 -28.77
CA PRO A 101 -11.00 -0.53 -28.23
C PRO A 101 -11.96 0.05 -27.18
N PRO A 102 -13.22 -0.40 -27.12
CA PRO A 102 -14.23 0.16 -26.22
C PRO A 102 -13.79 -0.01 -24.76
N PHE A 103 -13.32 1.09 -24.15
CA PHE A 103 -12.81 1.08 -22.80
C PHE A 103 -13.93 0.82 -21.79
N ARG A 104 -13.81 -0.28 -21.05
CA ARG A 104 -14.61 -0.56 -19.86
C ARG A 104 -13.77 -0.28 -18.63
N ALA A 105 -14.10 0.78 -17.91
CA ALA A 105 -13.50 1.04 -16.60
C ALA A 105 -13.80 -0.15 -15.67
N GLN A 106 -12.76 -0.84 -15.19
CA GLN A 106 -12.93 -1.84 -14.15
C GLN A 106 -13.47 -1.18 -12.88
N ALA A 107 -14.24 -1.92 -12.09
CA ALA A 107 -14.70 -1.45 -10.79
C ALA A 107 -13.47 -1.09 -9.93
N GLY A 108 -13.37 0.20 -9.56
CA GLY A 108 -12.28 0.69 -8.74
C GLY A 108 -12.24 -0.04 -7.39
N ARG A 109 -11.04 -0.15 -6.80
CA ARG A 109 -10.82 -0.84 -5.52
C ARG A 109 -11.86 -0.38 -4.48
N PRO A 110 -12.63 -1.30 -3.87
CA PRO A 110 -13.61 -0.94 -2.84
C PRO A 110 -12.97 -0.11 -1.73
N LYS A 111 -13.65 0.98 -1.33
CA LYS A 111 -13.21 1.84 -0.22
C LYS A 111 -13.21 1.02 1.07
N LYS A 112 -12.04 0.55 1.52
CA LYS A 112 -11.90 -0.16 2.79
C LYS A 112 -12.28 0.78 3.94
N LYS A 113 -13.41 0.55 4.60
CA LYS A 113 -13.71 1.15 5.90
C LYS A 113 -12.62 0.71 6.87
N ARG A 114 -11.77 1.65 7.30
CA ARG A 114 -10.68 1.36 8.22
C ARG A 114 -11.19 1.47 9.66
N PHE A 115 -11.36 0.33 10.32
CA PHE A 115 -11.49 0.31 11.77
C PHE A 115 -10.15 0.70 12.39
N LYS A 116 -10.20 1.55 13.42
CA LYS A 116 -9.01 1.91 14.19
C LYS A 116 -8.72 0.82 15.21
N SER A 117 -7.45 0.55 15.49
CA SER A 117 -7.09 -0.29 16.64
C SER A 117 -7.16 0.49 17.95
N THR A 118 -7.19 -0.21 19.08
CA THR A 118 -7.27 0.36 20.44
C THR A 118 -6.14 1.36 20.76
N GLY A 119 -5.02 1.33 20.04
CA GLY A 119 -3.93 2.31 20.20
C GLY A 119 -4.09 3.59 19.37
N GLU A 120 -4.90 3.59 18.31
CA GLU A 120 -5.00 4.69 17.33
C GLU A 120 -5.95 5.81 17.75
N HIS A 121 -5.72 6.31 18.97
CA HIS A 121 -6.28 7.56 19.43
C HIS A 121 -5.88 8.67 18.44
N ARG A 122 -6.86 9.47 18.00
CA ARG A 122 -6.49 10.79 17.49
C ARG A 122 -6.03 11.56 18.71
N ASN A 123 -4.72 11.66 18.90
CA ASN A 123 -4.12 12.55 19.89
C ASN A 123 -4.63 13.95 19.57
N GLY A 124 -5.68 14.39 20.26
CA GLY A 124 -6.45 15.61 20.00
C GLY A 124 -5.69 16.90 20.33
N LYS A 125 -4.36 16.83 20.32
CA LYS A 125 -3.46 17.97 20.41
C LYS A 125 -3.69 18.82 19.15
N THR A 126 -4.56 19.81 19.28
CA THR A 126 -4.72 20.86 18.28
C THR A 126 -3.35 21.45 18.02
N ARG A 127 -2.85 21.34 16.79
CA ARG A 127 -1.53 21.87 16.43
C ARG A 127 -1.50 23.37 16.75
N ASN A 128 -0.62 23.77 17.66
CA ASN A 128 -0.30 25.16 17.93
C ASN A 128 0.52 25.75 16.77
N CYS A 129 0.33 27.04 16.52
CA CYS A 129 1.14 27.78 15.58
C CYS A 129 2.51 28.08 16.20
N THR A 130 3.60 27.65 15.58
CA THR A 130 4.99 27.83 16.08
C THR A 130 5.50 29.29 16.07
N ILE A 131 4.63 30.27 15.83
CA ILE A 131 4.94 31.71 15.87
C ILE A 131 4.22 32.43 17.03
N CYS A 132 3.08 31.90 17.49
CA CYS A 132 2.27 32.56 18.52
C CYS A 132 1.56 31.61 19.50
N ASP A 133 1.89 30.32 19.43
CA ASP A 133 1.40 29.19 20.24
C ASP A 133 -0.12 28.97 20.36
N LYS A 134 -0.91 29.78 19.66
CA LYS A 134 -2.36 29.62 19.55
C LYS A 134 -2.71 28.49 18.56
N SER A 135 -3.78 27.76 18.85
CA SER A 135 -4.37 26.76 17.95
C SER A 135 -5.28 27.43 16.90
N GLY A 136 -5.88 26.62 16.02
CA GLY A 136 -6.85 27.09 15.01
C GLY A 136 -6.24 27.59 13.69
N HIS A 137 -4.92 27.78 13.62
CA HIS A 137 -4.23 28.15 12.37
C HIS A 137 -2.81 27.53 12.31
N ASN A 138 -2.18 27.57 11.15
CA ASN A 138 -0.81 27.09 10.93
C ASN A 138 0.19 28.26 10.79
N ARG A 139 1.50 27.97 10.78
CA ARG A 139 2.57 28.96 10.61
C ARG A 139 2.37 29.87 9.38
N GLN A 140 1.86 29.33 8.28
CA GLN A 140 1.67 30.06 7.02
C GLN A 140 0.51 31.04 7.03
N ASN A 141 -0.50 30.80 7.89
CA ASN A 141 -1.69 31.64 8.05
C ASN A 141 -1.73 32.30 9.43
N CYS A 142 -0.56 32.58 10.01
CA CYS A 142 -0.45 33.28 11.28
C CYS A 142 -0.52 34.79 11.05
N GLN A 143 -1.46 35.47 11.70
CA GLN A 143 -1.56 36.93 11.66
C GLN A 143 -0.34 37.63 12.29
N ASN A 144 0.39 36.94 13.18
CA ASN A 144 1.65 37.41 13.75
C ASN A 144 2.89 36.88 12.99
N ALA A 145 2.73 36.36 11.77
CA ALA A 145 3.85 36.00 10.92
C ALA A 145 4.56 37.28 10.46
N GLN A 146 5.58 37.68 11.22
CA GLN A 146 6.52 38.72 10.79
C GLN A 146 7.16 38.26 9.47
N PRO A 147 6.98 39.01 8.36
CA PRO A 147 7.68 38.70 7.13
C PRO A 147 9.16 38.98 7.36
N CYS A 148 10.00 37.94 7.35
CA CYS A 148 11.44 38.13 7.31
C CYS A 148 11.77 38.96 6.06
N GLN A 149 12.26 40.19 6.26
CA GLN A 149 12.73 41.08 5.21
C GLN A 149 14.02 40.51 4.60
N ILE A 150 13.87 39.46 3.79
CA ILE A 150 14.95 39.00 2.91
C ILE A 150 15.08 40.09 1.84
N HIS A 151 16.16 40.87 1.93
CA HIS A 151 16.53 41.83 0.91
C HIS A 151 16.96 41.07 -0.36
N VAL A 152 15.98 40.65 -1.16
CA VAL A 152 16.21 40.08 -2.49
C VAL A 152 16.39 41.22 -3.49
N PRO A 153 17.46 41.24 -4.30
CA PRO A 153 17.49 42.12 -5.46
C PRO A 153 16.37 41.72 -6.43
N SER A 154 15.74 42.71 -7.06
CA SER A 154 14.51 42.55 -7.81
C SER A 154 14.63 41.54 -8.97
N ALA A 155 14.10 40.34 -8.76
CA ALA A 155 13.83 39.37 -9.80
C ALA A 155 12.32 39.06 -9.79
N THR A 156 11.63 39.47 -10.86
CA THR A 156 10.17 39.43 -11.00
C THR A 156 9.64 38.01 -11.23
N PHE A 157 9.76 37.15 -10.22
CA PHE A 157 9.05 35.86 -10.19
C PHE A 157 7.55 36.09 -9.94
N VAL A 158 6.85 36.49 -11.00
CA VAL A 158 5.40 36.59 -11.01
C VAL A 158 4.83 35.18 -10.80
N THR A 159 4.41 34.87 -9.57
CA THR A 159 3.67 33.63 -9.30
C THR A 159 2.34 33.73 -10.05
N SER A 160 2.29 33.18 -11.26
CA SER A 160 1.13 33.24 -12.14
C SER A 160 0.01 32.34 -11.61
N LYS A 161 -0.67 32.82 -10.56
CA LYS A 161 -1.99 32.34 -10.18
C LYS A 161 -2.94 32.76 -11.30
N ARG A 162 -3.04 31.93 -12.35
CA ARG A 162 -4.04 32.08 -13.41
C ARG A 162 -5.39 32.42 -12.77
N PRO A 163 -6.00 33.58 -13.10
CA PRO A 163 -7.27 33.95 -12.49
C PRO A 163 -8.29 32.86 -12.79
N ARG A 164 -9.07 32.49 -11.77
CA ARG A 164 -10.19 31.55 -11.95
C ARG A 164 -11.15 32.19 -12.94
N ARG A 165 -11.36 31.56 -14.11
CA ARG A 165 -12.41 32.00 -15.05
C ARG A 165 -13.73 32.08 -14.27
N PRO A 166 -14.42 33.23 -14.27
CA PRO A 166 -15.69 33.35 -13.58
C PRO A 166 -16.70 32.31 -14.07
N TYR A 167 -17.51 31.81 -13.14
CA TYR A 167 -18.54 30.83 -13.46
C TYR A 167 -19.77 31.53 -14.06
N ARG A 168 -20.20 31.05 -15.23
CA ARG A 168 -21.36 31.57 -15.97
C ARG A 168 -22.53 30.60 -15.93
N CYS A 169 -23.72 31.15 -15.79
CA CYS A 169 -24.97 30.41 -15.83
C CYS A 169 -25.17 29.78 -17.22
N ARG A 170 -25.41 28.48 -17.27
CA ARG A 170 -25.62 27.73 -18.53
C ARG A 170 -26.93 28.08 -19.28
N LYS A 171 -27.81 28.90 -18.71
CA LYS A 171 -29.08 29.32 -19.32
C LYS A 171 -29.06 30.76 -19.85
N CYS A 172 -28.54 31.73 -19.08
CA CYS A 172 -28.48 33.14 -19.48
C CYS A 172 -27.07 33.67 -19.82
N GLY A 173 -26.00 32.92 -19.54
CA GLY A 173 -24.61 33.35 -19.78
C GLY A 173 -24.03 34.35 -18.76
N GLU A 174 -24.84 34.87 -17.83
CA GLU A 174 -24.43 35.80 -16.79
C GLU A 174 -23.62 35.13 -15.67
N GLU A 175 -22.83 35.93 -14.95
CA GLU A 175 -21.98 35.46 -13.84
C GLU A 175 -22.73 35.55 -12.50
N GLY A 176 -22.23 34.85 -11.49
CA GLY A 176 -22.74 34.93 -10.11
C GLY A 176 -23.89 33.99 -9.73
N HIS A 177 -24.52 33.28 -10.68
CA HIS A 177 -25.59 32.31 -10.36
C HIS A 177 -25.54 31.01 -11.19
N ASN A 178 -26.25 30.00 -10.69
CA ASN A 178 -26.40 28.66 -11.28
C ASN A 178 -27.67 28.60 -12.16
N SER A 179 -27.64 27.84 -13.25
CA SER A 179 -28.80 27.45 -14.07
C SER A 179 -30.08 27.04 -13.32
N GLN A 180 -30.01 26.53 -12.09
CA GLN A 180 -31.20 26.23 -11.26
C GLN A 180 -31.77 27.43 -10.49
N LYS A 181 -30.99 28.49 -10.30
CA LYS A 181 -31.39 29.78 -9.71
C LYS A 181 -31.34 30.90 -10.75
N CYS A 182 -31.66 30.57 -12.01
CA CYS A 182 -31.61 31.52 -13.12
C CYS A 182 -32.96 32.24 -13.23
N PRO A 183 -33.00 33.59 -13.13
CA PRO A 183 -34.24 34.35 -13.16
C PRO A 183 -34.98 34.21 -14.50
N LEU A 184 -34.28 33.95 -15.61
CA LEU A 184 -34.92 33.66 -16.90
C LEU A 184 -35.77 32.37 -16.92
N THR A 185 -35.80 31.58 -15.84
CA THR A 185 -36.62 30.36 -15.77
C THR A 185 -37.81 30.40 -14.80
N SER A 186 -38.10 31.55 -14.20
CA SER A 186 -39.41 31.82 -13.58
C SER A 186 -40.45 32.37 -14.57
N GLU A 187 -40.02 32.87 -15.73
CA GLU A 187 -40.88 33.57 -16.70
C GLU A 187 -41.73 32.67 -17.62
N VAL A 188 -41.59 31.33 -17.56
CA VAL A 188 -42.23 30.38 -18.50
C VAL A 188 -43.34 29.54 -17.86
N SER A 189 -43.71 29.82 -16.60
CA SER A 189 -44.84 29.19 -15.91
C SER A 189 -46.01 30.17 -15.72
N GLY A 190 -46.42 30.84 -16.81
CA GLY A 190 -47.35 31.98 -16.76
C GLY A 190 -48.15 32.26 -18.04
N ILE A 191 -48.35 31.28 -18.91
CA ILE A 191 -49.33 31.36 -20.02
C ILE A 191 -50.19 30.11 -19.99
N THR A 192 -51.47 30.31 -19.64
CA THR A 192 -52.60 29.39 -19.87
C THR A 192 -53.20 29.63 -21.24
#